data_AF-A0AAX3HSZ7-F1
#
_entry.id   AF-A0AAX3HSZ7-F1
#
_cell.length_a   1.000
_cell.length_b   1.000
_cell.length_c   1.000
_cell.angle_alpha   90.00
_cell.angle_beta   90.00
_cell.angle_gamma   90.00
#
_symmetry.space_group_name_H-M   'P 1'
#
loop_
_entity.id
_entity.type
_entity.pdbx_description
1 polymer ?
#
loop_
_entity_poly.entity_id
_entity_poly.type
_entity_poly.pdbx_seq_one_letter_code
_entity_poly.pdbx_strand_id
1 'polypeptide(L)'
;MLGKKIAELRKNQKLSQYDLADRLGFSRGKLANYEQGQREPDYDTLKKIADFFEVSTDYLLGRTEKKELLSNMTPGLSEKEERDIAKDLEKTLEQLENSEEALMFDGEPIDEHTKEMIRISLENSMRMAKQLAKQKFTPNKYKKD
;
A
#
# COMPACT_ATOMS: atom_id res chain seq x y z
N MET A 1 17.69 -10.05 14.52
CA MET A 1 17.19 -9.82 13.15
C MET A 1 15.93 -8.95 13.19
N LEU A 2 14.92 -9.26 14.01
CA LEU A 2 13.73 -8.41 14.22
C LEU A 2 14.01 -7.09 14.96
N GLY A 3 14.65 -7.13 16.13
CA GLY A 3 14.88 -5.94 16.97
C GLY A 3 15.64 -4.81 16.27
N LYS A 4 16.64 -5.17 15.45
CA LYS A 4 17.38 -4.22 14.60
C LYS A 4 16.47 -3.53 13.58
N LYS A 5 15.51 -4.26 12.99
CA LYS A 5 14.56 -3.73 12.01
C LYS A 5 13.58 -2.75 12.65
N ILE A 6 13.08 -3.07 13.84
CA ILE A 6 12.23 -2.16 14.62
C ILE A 6 12.99 -0.87 14.93
N ALA A 7 14.25 -0.97 15.40
CA ALA A 7 15.08 0.19 15.70
C ALA A 7 15.39 1.03 14.44
N GLU A 8 15.62 0.39 13.29
CA GLU A 8 15.82 1.04 12.00
C GLU A 8 14.58 1.84 11.57
N LEU A 9 13.40 1.20 11.55
CA LEU A 9 12.13 1.83 11.18
C LEU A 9 11.79 3.01 12.10
N ARG A 10 12.01 2.84 13.41
CA ARG A 10 11.83 3.91 14.39
C ARG A 10 12.72 5.11 14.10
N LYS A 11 14.01 4.87 13.82
CA LYS A 11 14.99 5.92 13.51
C LYS A 11 14.66 6.63 12.19
N ASN A 12 14.18 5.88 11.19
CA ASN A 12 13.74 6.45 9.91
C ASN A 12 12.57 7.43 10.07
N GLN A 13 11.66 7.17 11.02
CA GLN A 13 10.58 8.10 11.39
C GLN A 13 11.01 9.17 12.42
N LYS A 14 12.31 9.24 12.78
CA LYS A 14 12.88 10.18 13.76
C LYS A 14 12.24 10.09 15.16
N LEU A 15 11.75 8.91 15.55
CA LEU A 15 11.13 8.68 16.85
C LEU A 15 12.15 8.23 17.90
N SER A 16 12.01 8.68 19.14
CA SER A 16 12.72 8.09 20.28
C SER A 16 12.08 6.76 20.69
N GLN A 17 12.78 5.95 21.49
CA GLN A 17 12.19 4.73 22.07
C GLN A 17 11.00 5.05 22.97
N TYR A 18 11.00 6.23 23.61
CA TYR A 18 9.86 6.67 24.41
C TYR A 18 8.66 6.95 23.50
N ASP A 19 8.85 7.73 22.43
CA ASP A 19 7.74 8.15 21.54
C ASP A 19 7.09 6.95 20.84
N LEU A 20 7.88 5.99 20.37
CA LEU A 20 7.33 4.79 19.74
C LEU A 20 6.59 3.93 20.75
N ALA A 21 7.14 3.78 21.96
CA ALA A 21 6.49 2.99 23.01
C ALA A 21 5.16 3.64 23.42
N ASP A 22 5.12 4.96 23.58
CA ASP A 22 3.90 5.72 23.90
C ASP A 22 2.83 5.53 22.82
N ARG A 23 3.19 5.70 21.55
CA ARG A 23 2.27 5.50 20.40
C ARG A 23 1.72 4.09 20.30
N LEU A 24 2.50 3.08 20.68
CA LEU A 24 2.10 1.67 20.65
C LEU A 24 1.43 1.19 21.95
N GLY A 25 1.38 2.03 22.99
CA GLY A 25 0.87 1.67 24.31
C GLY A 25 1.76 0.68 25.06
N PHE A 26 3.09 0.76 24.87
CA PHE A 26 4.10 -0.06 25.53
C PHE A 26 4.89 0.76 26.55
N SER A 27 5.49 0.09 27.53
CA SER A 27 6.53 0.74 28.33
C SER A 27 7.81 0.88 27.50
N ARG A 28 8.57 1.96 27.73
CA ARG A 28 9.88 2.17 27.07
C ARG A 28 10.82 0.96 27.25
N GLY A 29 10.82 0.34 28.44
CA GLY A 29 11.62 -0.85 28.72
C GLY A 29 11.18 -2.07 27.90
N LYS A 30 9.87 -2.24 27.67
CA LYS A 30 9.34 -3.31 26.82
C LYS A 30 9.84 -3.16 25.38
N LEU A 31 9.79 -1.94 24.82
CA LEU A 31 10.31 -1.67 23.48
C LEU A 31 11.84 -1.85 23.40
N ALA A 32 12.59 -1.37 24.39
CA ALA A 32 14.04 -1.52 24.43
C ALA A 32 14.47 -2.99 24.44
N ASN A 33 13.77 -3.83 25.19
CA ASN A 33 13.99 -5.29 25.20
C ASN A 33 13.78 -5.92 23.83
N TYR A 34 12.79 -5.46 23.05
CA TYR A 34 12.57 -5.92 21.68
C TYR A 34 13.69 -5.48 20.74
N GLU A 35 14.09 -4.21 20.77
CA GLU A 35 15.14 -3.68 19.90
C GLU A 35 16.50 -4.33 20.16
N GLN A 36 16.79 -4.65 21.42
CA GLN A 36 18.02 -5.33 21.85
C GLN A 36 17.97 -6.86 21.65
N GLY A 37 16.81 -7.43 21.32
CA GLY A 37 16.63 -8.87 21.17
C GLY A 37 16.65 -9.65 22.49
N GLN A 38 16.46 -8.97 23.64
CA GLN A 38 16.35 -9.60 24.95
C GLN A 38 15.01 -10.31 25.14
N ARG A 39 13.97 -9.83 24.44
CA ARG A 39 12.65 -10.44 24.42
C ARG A 39 12.10 -10.39 23.00
N GLU A 40 11.27 -11.34 22.63
CA GLU A 40 10.51 -11.29 21.39
C GLU A 40 9.10 -10.75 21.64
N PRO A 41 8.54 -9.95 20.72
CA PRO A 41 7.14 -9.56 20.78
C PRO A 41 6.24 -10.78 20.60
N ASP A 42 5.11 -10.81 21.32
CA ASP A 42 4.05 -11.77 21.03
C ASP A 42 3.38 -11.44 19.68
N TYR A 43 2.50 -12.33 19.23
CA TYR A 43 1.82 -12.21 17.94
C TYR A 43 1.07 -10.88 17.79
N ASP A 44 0.32 -10.46 18.81
CA ASP A 44 -0.47 -9.23 18.78
C ASP A 44 0.43 -7.98 18.80
N THR A 45 1.51 -8.02 19.57
CA THR A 45 2.51 -6.94 19.61
C THR A 45 3.22 -6.83 18.27
N LEU A 46 3.57 -7.95 17.63
CA LEU A 46 4.21 -7.96 16.32
C LEU A 46 3.30 -7.35 15.26
N LYS A 47 2.00 -7.70 15.26
CA LYS A 47 0.99 -7.07 14.39
C LYS A 47 0.91 -5.56 14.61
N LYS A 48 0.77 -5.11 15.86
CA LYS A 48 0.71 -3.68 16.17
C LYS A 48 1.91 -2.90 15.67
N ILE A 49 3.11 -3.48 15.78
CA ILE A 49 4.34 -2.87 15.27
C ILE A 49 4.31 -2.82 13.72
N ALA A 50 3.87 -3.90 13.08
CA ALA A 50 3.75 -3.98 11.62
C ALA A 50 2.77 -2.94 11.07
N ASP A 51 1.58 -2.85 11.68
CA ASP A 51 0.53 -1.90 11.32
C ASP A 51 0.99 -0.46 11.51
N PHE A 52 1.65 -0.14 12.63
CA PHE A 52 2.17 1.20 12.91
C PHE A 52 3.19 1.67 11.86
N PHE A 53 4.04 0.76 11.38
CA PHE A 53 5.04 1.07 10.37
C PHE A 53 4.55 0.88 8.93
N GLU A 54 3.29 0.47 8.75
CA GLU A 54 2.68 0.15 7.46
C GLU A 54 3.46 -0.88 6.64
N VAL A 55 4.05 -1.87 7.32
CA VAL A 55 4.84 -2.96 6.71
C VAL A 55 4.25 -4.32 7.05
N SER A 56 4.57 -5.34 6.26
CA SER A 56 4.21 -6.71 6.60
C SER A 56 5.02 -7.27 7.79
N THR A 57 4.45 -8.25 8.49
CA THR A 57 5.20 -9.00 9.52
C THR A 57 6.39 -9.75 8.92
N ASP A 58 6.28 -10.22 7.67
CA ASP A 58 7.39 -10.87 6.97
C ASP A 58 8.55 -9.92 6.71
N TYR A 59 8.27 -8.64 6.44
CA TYR A 59 9.30 -7.59 6.36
C TYR A 59 9.99 -7.37 7.71
N LEU A 60 9.22 -7.29 8.81
CA LEU A 60 9.79 -7.16 10.16
C LEU A 60 10.66 -8.35 10.55
N LEU A 61 10.24 -9.56 10.18
CA LEU A 61 10.94 -10.81 10.46
C LEU A 61 12.13 -11.07 9.51
N GLY A 62 12.32 -10.23 8.48
CA GLY A 62 13.43 -10.35 7.52
C GLY A 62 13.26 -11.49 6.51
N ARG A 63 12.02 -11.89 6.22
CA ARG A 63 11.70 -12.89 5.18
C ARG A 63 11.58 -12.28 3.79
N THR A 64 11.44 -10.95 3.70
CA THR A 64 11.45 -10.18 2.46
C THR A 64 12.23 -8.87 2.64
N GLU A 65 13.02 -8.49 1.64
CA GLU A 65 13.73 -7.20 1.59
C GLU A 65 12.83 -6.08 1.03
N LYS A 66 11.75 -6.45 0.34
CA LYS A 66 10.80 -5.48 -0.21
C LYS A 66 9.93 -4.98 0.93
N LYS A 67 9.91 -3.65 1.15
CA LYS A 67 8.82 -3.01 1.88
C LYS A 67 7.56 -3.19 1.04
N GLU A 68 6.91 -4.33 1.19
CA GLU A 68 5.51 -4.44 0.84
C GLU A 68 4.79 -3.54 1.85
N LEU A 69 4.52 -2.31 1.41
CA LEU A 69 3.52 -1.47 2.03
C LEU A 69 2.28 -2.35 2.18
N LEU A 70 1.66 -2.35 3.36
CA LEU A 70 0.41 -3.08 3.58
C LEU A 70 -0.59 -2.62 2.50
N SER A 71 -0.70 -3.40 1.42
CA SER A 71 -1.73 -3.27 0.39
C SER A 71 -3.11 -3.65 0.94
N ASN A 72 -3.19 -3.94 2.24
CA ASN A 72 -4.36 -4.33 3.00
C ASN A 72 -5.39 -3.21 3.19
N MET A 73 -5.11 -1.96 2.77
CA MET A 73 -6.15 -0.92 2.77
C MET A 73 -7.22 -1.14 1.70
N THR A 74 -6.95 -1.98 0.70
CA THR A 74 -7.83 -2.16 -0.46
C THR A 74 -8.08 -3.64 -0.74
N PRO A 75 -9.35 -4.08 -0.85
CA PRO A 75 -9.65 -5.45 -1.25
C PRO A 75 -8.97 -5.80 -2.57
N GLY A 76 -8.32 -6.97 -2.63
CA GLY A 76 -7.78 -7.48 -3.89
C GLY A 76 -8.85 -7.54 -4.99
N LEU A 77 -8.44 -7.26 -6.21
CA LEU A 77 -9.28 -7.43 -7.40
C LEU A 77 -9.22 -8.89 -7.84
N SER A 78 -10.38 -9.44 -8.20
CA SER A 78 -10.45 -10.75 -8.85
C SER A 78 -9.98 -10.64 -10.29
N GLU A 79 -9.58 -11.77 -10.90
CA GLU A 79 -9.21 -11.80 -12.32
C GLU A 79 -10.33 -11.29 -13.24
N LYS A 80 -11.60 -11.48 -12.85
CA LYS A 80 -12.73 -10.91 -13.59
C LYS A 80 -12.72 -9.39 -13.53
N GLU A 81 -12.51 -8.81 -12.36
CA GLU A 81 -12.48 -7.36 -12.18
C GLU A 81 -11.28 -6.72 -12.88
N GLU A 82 -10.11 -7.37 -12.88
CA GLU A 82 -8.95 -6.93 -13.66
C GLU A 82 -9.26 -6.93 -15.17
N ARG A 83 -9.92 -7.99 -15.67
CA ARG A 83 -10.35 -8.05 -17.08
C ARG A 83 -11.39 -6.99 -17.43
N ASP A 84 -12.32 -6.72 -16.53
CA ASP A 84 -13.34 -5.68 -16.73
C ASP A 84 -12.67 -4.29 -16.77
N ILE A 85 -11.71 -4.01 -15.87
CA ILE A 85 -10.93 -2.76 -15.88
C ILE A 85 -10.15 -2.60 -17.19
N ALA A 86 -9.49 -3.66 -17.68
CA ALA A 86 -8.74 -3.59 -18.93
C ALA A 86 -9.64 -3.20 -20.11
N LYS A 87 -10.84 -3.77 -20.19
CA LYS A 87 -11.84 -3.43 -21.23
C LYS A 87 -12.35 -1.99 -21.08
N ASP A 88 -12.65 -1.57 -19.86
CA ASP A 88 -13.13 -0.22 -19.59
C ASP A 88 -12.05 0.83 -19.90
N LEU A 89 -10.77 0.52 -19.62
CA LEU A 89 -9.62 1.36 -19.96
C LEU A 89 -9.49 1.54 -21.47
N GLU A 90 -9.50 0.43 -22.22
CA GLU A 90 -9.39 0.45 -23.68
C GLU A 90 -10.50 1.30 -24.30
N LYS A 91 -11.75 1.05 -23.89
CA LYS A 91 -12.90 1.86 -24.33
C LYS A 91 -12.77 3.34 -23.97
N THR A 92 -12.23 3.66 -22.79
CA THR A 92 -12.03 5.04 -22.34
C THR A 92 -10.96 5.73 -23.19
N LEU A 93 -9.85 5.05 -23.48
CA LEU A 93 -8.79 5.57 -24.35
C LEU A 93 -9.30 5.78 -25.77
N GLU A 94 -10.06 4.83 -26.33
CA GLU A 94 -10.69 4.98 -27.65
C GLU A 94 -11.62 6.21 -27.69
N GLN A 95 -12.40 6.45 -26.64
CA GLN A 95 -13.27 7.62 -26.55
C GLN A 95 -12.48 8.94 -26.50
N LEU A 96 -11.34 8.95 -25.80
CA LEU A 96 -10.46 10.11 -25.70
C LEU A 96 -9.69 10.38 -27.00
N GLU A 97 -9.34 9.33 -27.76
CA GLU A 97 -8.67 9.47 -29.04
C GLU A 97 -9.62 9.90 -30.16
N ASN A 98 -10.89 9.48 -30.08
CA ASN A 98 -11.91 9.80 -31.09
C ASN A 98 -12.61 11.16 -30.86
N SER A 99 -12.36 11.86 -29.75
CA SER A 99 -12.84 13.24 -29.59
C SER A 99 -12.08 14.18 -30.51
N GLU A 100 -12.77 15.16 -31.13
CA GLU A 100 -12.20 16.13 -32.09
C GLU A 100 -11.02 16.94 -31.50
N GLU A 101 -10.91 16.98 -30.18
CA GLU A 101 -9.77 17.46 -29.39
C GLU A 101 -8.91 16.27 -28.95
N ALA A 102 -8.30 15.57 -29.91
CA ALA A 102 -7.31 14.52 -29.61
C ALA A 102 -6.33 15.02 -28.53
N LEU A 103 -5.83 14.13 -27.68
CA LEU A 103 -4.98 14.50 -26.54
C LEU A 103 -3.85 15.48 -26.96
N MET A 104 -4.06 16.77 -26.74
CA MET A 104 -3.10 17.84 -27.01
C MET A 104 -2.46 18.26 -25.70
N PHE A 105 -1.16 18.50 -25.71
CA PHE A 105 -0.43 19.12 -24.61
C PHE A 105 0.43 20.23 -25.17
N ASP A 106 0.24 21.44 -24.64
CA ASP A 106 0.90 22.66 -25.14
C ASP A 106 0.60 22.99 -26.62
N GLY A 107 -0.61 22.63 -27.08
CA GLY A 107 -1.04 22.85 -28.46
C GLY A 107 -0.50 21.85 -29.48
N GLU A 108 0.34 20.91 -29.04
CA GLU A 108 0.88 19.81 -29.84
C GLU A 108 0.21 18.48 -29.46
N PRO A 109 0.10 17.51 -30.38
CA PRO A 109 -0.35 16.17 -30.04
C PRO A 109 0.59 15.56 -29.00
N ILE A 110 0.02 14.92 -27.96
CA ILE A 110 0.86 14.22 -26.98
C ILE A 110 1.68 13.12 -27.65
N ASP A 111 2.92 12.98 -27.22
CA ASP A 111 3.80 11.92 -27.68
C ASP A 111 3.40 10.56 -27.10
N GLU A 112 3.91 9.48 -27.70
CA GLU A 112 3.55 8.11 -27.33
C GLU A 112 3.96 7.75 -25.89
N HIS A 113 5.08 8.29 -25.39
CA HIS A 113 5.50 8.05 -24.02
C HIS A 113 4.55 8.74 -23.03
N THR A 114 4.09 9.95 -23.34
CA THR A 114 3.05 10.64 -22.56
C THR A 114 1.70 9.91 -22.61
N LYS A 115 1.31 9.35 -23.76
CA LYS A 115 0.11 8.49 -23.86
C LYS A 115 0.21 7.28 -22.96
N GLU A 116 1.36 6.61 -22.93
CA GLU A 116 1.60 5.47 -22.05
C GLU A 116 1.52 5.86 -20.56
N MET A 117 2.08 7.02 -20.18
CA MET A 117 1.94 7.53 -18.81
C MET A 117 0.48 7.77 -18.43
N ILE A 118 -0.32 8.34 -19.34
CA ILE A 118 -1.75 8.57 -19.13
C ILE A 118 -2.49 7.24 -18.98
N ARG A 119 -2.19 6.25 -19.84
CA ARG A 119 -2.73 4.89 -19.77
C ARG A 119 -2.46 4.25 -18.42
N ILE A 120 -1.20 4.23 -17.97
CA ILE A 120 -0.80 3.66 -16.67
C ILE A 120 -1.51 4.39 -15.51
N SER A 121 -1.57 5.72 -15.57
CA SER A 121 -2.23 6.53 -14.54
C SER A 121 -3.73 6.25 -14.44
N LEU A 122 -4.42 6.16 -15.58
CA LEU A 122 -5.85 5.84 -15.67
C LEU A 122 -6.13 4.42 -15.17
N GLU A 123 -5.33 3.45 -15.59
CA GLU A 123 -5.46 2.05 -15.14
C GLU A 123 -5.35 1.94 -13.61
N ASN A 124 -4.33 2.57 -13.03
CA ASN A 124 -4.15 2.61 -11.58
C ASN A 124 -5.31 3.32 -10.87
N SER A 125 -5.82 4.41 -11.45
CA SER A 125 -6.98 5.13 -10.92
C SER A 125 -8.25 4.29 -10.94
N MET A 126 -8.49 3.54 -12.03
CA MET A 126 -9.62 2.61 -12.15
C MET A 126 -9.53 1.46 -11.15
N ARG A 127 -8.34 0.88 -10.96
CA ARG A 127 -8.09 -0.12 -9.92
C ARG A 127 -8.43 0.42 -8.55
N MET A 128 -7.88 1.59 -8.19
CA MET A 128 -8.15 2.23 -6.90
C MET A 128 -9.64 2.50 -6.71
N ALA A 129 -10.34 3.04 -7.71
CA ALA A 129 -11.77 3.28 -7.64
C ALA A 129 -12.57 1.99 -7.40
N LYS A 130 -12.22 0.90 -8.09
CA LYS A 130 -12.86 -0.42 -7.91
C LYS A 130 -12.60 -0.98 -6.51
N GLN A 131 -11.37 -0.86 -6.03
CA GLN A 131 -10.99 -1.32 -4.70
C GLN A 131 -11.72 -0.54 -3.59
N LEU A 132 -11.79 0.79 -3.69
CA LEU A 132 -12.55 1.64 -2.76
C LEU A 132 -14.05 1.31 -2.78
N ALA A 133 -14.63 1.07 -3.97
CA ALA A 133 -16.01 0.64 -4.10
C ALA A 133 -16.24 -0.70 -3.37
N LYS A 134 -15.34 -1.68 -3.53
CA LYS A 134 -15.42 -2.95 -2.78
C LYS A 134 -15.34 -2.71 -1.27
N GLN A 135 -14.45 -1.85 -0.80
CA GLN A 135 -14.32 -1.56 0.63
C GLN A 135 -15.60 -0.94 1.22
N LYS A 136 -16.22 -0.01 0.49
CA LYS A 136 -17.41 0.73 0.90
C LYS A 136 -18.69 -0.10 0.83
N PHE A 137 -18.83 -0.95 -0.20
CA PHE A 137 -20.10 -1.62 -0.50
C PHE A 137 -20.09 -3.13 -0.22
N THR A 138 -18.95 -3.76 0.06
CA THR A 138 -18.91 -5.17 0.48
C THR A 138 -19.30 -5.27 1.96
N PRO A 139 -20.41 -5.94 2.31
CA PRO A 139 -20.77 -6.17 3.71
C PRO A 139 -19.64 -6.88 4.45
N ASN A 140 -19.39 -6.52 5.72
CA ASN A 140 -18.28 -7.08 6.51
C ASN A 140 -18.28 -8.62 6.56
N LYS A 141 -19.45 -9.26 6.48
CA LYS A 141 -19.61 -10.73 6.40
C LYS A 141 -19.00 -11.40 5.15
N TYR A 142 -18.63 -10.63 4.11
CA TYR A 142 -18.04 -11.14 2.86
C TYR A 142 -16.62 -10.62 2.61
N LYS A 143 -16.05 -9.83 3.52
CA LYS A 143 -14.64 -9.46 3.45
C LYS A 143 -13.85 -10.69 3.90
N LYS A 144 -13.00 -11.24 3.02
CA LYS A 144 -12.06 -12.30 3.41
C LYS A 144 -11.04 -11.68 4.36
N ASP A 145 -10.80 -12.34 5.50
CA ASP A 145 -9.78 -11.99 6.49
C ASP A 145 -8.37 -11.95 5.89
#